data_AF-A0A428Z1G5-F1
#
_entry.id   AF-A0A428Z1G5-F1
#
_cell.length_a   1.000
_cell.length_b   1.000
_cell.length_c   1.000
_cell.angle_alpha   90.00
_cell.angle_beta   90.00
_cell.angle_gamma   90.00
#
_symmetry.space_group_name_H-M   'P 1'
#
loop_
_entity.id
_entity.type
_entity.pdbx_description
1 polymer ?
#
loop_
_entity_poly.entity_id
_entity_poly.type
_entity_poly.pdbx_seq_one_letter_code
_entity_poly.pdbx_strand_id
1 'polypeptide(L)'
;MVTFPVDDVTPATEPLPTQPLSGLYPDALAIGGDPARRVVVPDGVHPLLSAVARAFAEHRPLVLSPDAVWLTIAQGVAQHVRLHAEELRPLLVNHAGRKRIAVQWDGPMPEDAASWQFLVEAFSKQVGAEIFECDFTTSTSIEQTASRVVMLDAYSPYFSMWLVGVCGIPSITLTGTVEDWRKIRDRVDHLEKLGLEKWCRSLRPIADQFVRAASGTVDPEFWKRIYNPADAYGGDVINGWIARFYPYVGSNGTYDRPNPLLDLPISEPKNDSTKQRGIRSDNVPAVLSKVVIHVQDLDNHAVALHAGLVGVAQDNDFALRPIAGWHLTRAGVEMDDVIDRLAKEHEVTPADASDMLLEGSAEQIALDRRVGSAVLFDGAWRIRPHGDRPVTFLAIGITIQVVIDLADGRHIALAIKDYATVYYVACRIDGDELADDPRDVPVYGTSLAILLEAAMDFGGDISSLETGKLTDLID
;
A
#
# COMPACT_ATOMS: atom_id res chain seq x y z
N MET A 1 14.20 -27.63 -5.17
CA MET A 1 14.13 -27.02 -3.82
C MET A 1 15.49 -27.12 -3.16
N VAL A 2 15.97 -26.02 -2.60
CA VAL A 2 17.25 -25.90 -1.87
C VAL A 2 17.02 -24.99 -0.66
N THR A 3 17.62 -25.30 0.49
CA THR A 3 17.55 -24.52 1.72
C THR A 3 18.97 -24.18 2.18
N PHE A 4 19.19 -22.95 2.65
CA PHE A 4 20.48 -22.49 3.16
C PHE A 4 20.34 -21.52 4.33
N PRO A 5 21.29 -21.50 5.29
CA PRO A 5 21.34 -20.49 6.34
C PRO A 5 21.71 -19.12 5.77
N VAL A 6 21.33 -18.04 6.45
CA VAL A 6 21.65 -16.67 6.05
C VAL A 6 22.24 -15.86 7.20
N ASP A 7 21.47 -15.63 8.26
CA ASP A 7 21.91 -14.96 9.49
C ASP A 7 22.00 -15.95 10.66
N ASP A 8 22.95 -15.74 11.58
CA ASP A 8 23.16 -16.58 12.77
C ASP A 8 22.28 -16.08 13.93
N VAL A 9 20.98 -16.33 13.80
CA VAL A 9 19.93 -15.87 14.75
C VAL A 9 19.07 -17.03 15.24
N THR A 10 18.64 -16.97 16.50
CA THR A 10 17.75 -17.97 17.11
C THR A 10 16.37 -17.93 16.45
N PRO A 11 15.88 -19.00 15.79
CA PRO A 11 14.59 -18.97 15.13
C PRO A 11 13.41 -18.82 16.10
N ALA A 12 12.38 -18.04 15.74
CA ALA A 12 11.19 -17.90 16.56
C ALA A 12 10.42 -19.22 16.75
N THR A 13 9.94 -19.43 17.98
CA THR A 13 9.27 -20.66 18.43
C THR A 13 7.75 -20.57 18.49
N GLU A 14 7.17 -19.39 18.25
CA GLU A 14 5.73 -19.14 18.38
C GLU A 14 5.05 -18.89 17.02
N PRO A 15 3.84 -19.43 16.77
CA PRO A 15 3.09 -19.18 15.55
C PRO A 15 2.55 -17.74 15.49
N LEU A 16 2.25 -17.28 14.28
CA LEU A 16 1.63 -15.99 14.06
C LEU A 16 0.10 -16.05 14.10
N PRO A 17 -0.59 -14.93 14.46
CA PRO A 17 -2.02 -14.80 14.27
C PRO A 17 -2.38 -15.04 12.80
N THR A 18 -3.27 -16.01 12.56
CA THR A 18 -3.67 -16.42 11.21
C THR A 18 -5.18 -16.55 11.07
N GLN A 19 -5.70 -16.29 9.88
CA GLN A 19 -7.10 -16.46 9.49
C GLN A 19 -7.22 -17.24 8.17
N PRO A 20 -8.38 -17.82 7.82
CA PRO A 20 -8.58 -18.45 6.50
C PRO A 20 -8.44 -17.43 5.37
N LEU A 21 -7.94 -17.85 4.21
CA LEU A 21 -7.80 -16.99 3.03
C LEU A 21 -9.16 -16.38 2.59
N SER A 22 -10.27 -17.11 2.74
CA SER A 22 -11.61 -16.56 2.48
C SER A 22 -11.98 -15.39 3.39
N GLY A 23 -11.42 -15.32 4.60
CA GLY A 23 -11.63 -14.21 5.54
C GLY A 23 -11.00 -12.89 5.10
N LEU A 24 -10.12 -12.90 4.09
CA LEU A 24 -9.59 -11.67 3.49
C LEU A 24 -10.53 -11.06 2.43
N TYR A 25 -11.43 -11.87 1.86
CA TYR A 25 -12.25 -11.51 0.70
C TYR A 25 -13.70 -11.99 0.88
N PRO A 26 -14.45 -11.45 1.87
CA PRO A 26 -15.80 -11.93 2.21
C PRO A 26 -16.80 -11.81 1.04
N ASP A 27 -16.65 -10.76 0.21
CA ASP A 27 -17.53 -10.49 -0.94
C ASP A 27 -17.11 -11.22 -2.23
N ALA A 28 -16.18 -12.17 -2.15
CA ALA A 28 -15.70 -12.92 -3.30
C ALA A 28 -16.73 -13.93 -3.81
N LEU A 29 -17.17 -13.75 -5.06
CA LEU A 29 -17.99 -14.70 -5.83
C LEU A 29 -17.25 -16.03 -6.07
N ALA A 30 -15.92 -15.97 -6.19
CA ALA A 30 -15.04 -17.13 -6.33
C ALA A 30 -13.62 -16.79 -5.84
N ILE A 31 -12.89 -17.79 -5.33
CA ILE A 31 -11.49 -17.66 -4.88
C ILE A 31 -10.64 -18.74 -5.56
N GLY A 32 -9.57 -18.32 -6.23
CA GLY A 32 -8.52 -19.17 -6.77
C GLY A 32 -7.41 -19.39 -5.76
N GLY A 33 -7.42 -20.55 -5.12
CA GLY A 33 -6.48 -20.98 -4.09
C GLY A 33 -7.11 -22.10 -3.25
N ASP A 34 -6.58 -22.31 -2.04
CA ASP A 34 -7.28 -23.02 -0.98
C ASP A 34 -7.92 -21.98 -0.04
N PRO A 35 -9.26 -21.81 -0.04
CA PRO A 35 -9.93 -20.81 0.80
C PRO A 35 -9.77 -21.09 2.31
N ALA A 36 -9.51 -22.34 2.70
CA ALA A 36 -9.29 -22.75 4.08
C ALA A 36 -7.82 -22.63 4.52
N ARG A 37 -6.88 -22.38 3.58
CA ARG A 37 -5.47 -22.16 3.89
C ARG A 37 -5.34 -21.00 4.86
N ARG A 38 -4.70 -21.25 6.01
CA ARG A 38 -4.42 -20.20 6.97
C ARG A 38 -3.33 -19.28 6.44
N VAL A 39 -3.65 -18.00 6.35
CA VAL A 39 -2.74 -16.90 6.07
C VAL A 39 -2.55 -16.08 7.34
N VAL A 40 -1.35 -15.52 7.52
CA VAL A 40 -1.06 -14.55 8.56
C VAL A 40 -1.96 -13.32 8.36
N VAL A 41 -2.47 -12.76 9.45
CA VAL A 41 -3.29 -11.53 9.41
C VAL A 41 -2.49 -10.42 8.69
N PRO A 42 -3.01 -9.84 7.59
CA PRO A 42 -2.30 -8.81 6.84
C PRO A 42 -2.02 -7.53 7.66
N ASP A 43 -0.91 -6.89 7.34
CA ASP A 43 -0.38 -5.66 7.93
C ASP A 43 -0.52 -4.44 6.99
N GLY A 44 -1.20 -4.62 5.85
CA GLY A 44 -1.31 -3.60 4.79
C GLY A 44 -0.10 -3.52 3.87
N VAL A 45 0.93 -4.35 4.05
CA VAL A 45 2.16 -4.38 3.24
C VAL A 45 2.05 -5.43 2.14
N HIS A 46 2.69 -5.20 0.98
CA HIS A 46 2.71 -6.19 -0.11
C HIS A 46 3.24 -7.55 0.39
N PRO A 47 2.58 -8.70 0.10
CA PRO A 47 2.89 -9.95 0.79
C PRO A 47 4.32 -10.48 0.64
N LEU A 48 5.02 -10.20 -0.47
CA LEU A 48 6.44 -10.57 -0.57
C LEU A 48 7.28 -9.73 0.41
N LEU A 49 6.97 -8.42 0.53
CA LEU A 49 7.67 -7.54 1.45
C LEU A 49 7.31 -7.81 2.92
N SER A 50 6.03 -8.08 3.24
CA SER A 50 5.60 -8.49 4.59
C SER A 50 6.29 -9.77 5.05
N ALA A 51 6.30 -10.83 4.22
CA ALA A 51 6.95 -12.09 4.55
C ALA A 51 8.46 -11.90 4.84
N VAL A 52 9.14 -11.08 4.03
CA VAL A 52 10.58 -10.82 4.19
C VAL A 52 10.86 -9.92 5.39
N ALA A 53 10.06 -8.87 5.60
CA ALA A 53 10.15 -7.97 6.76
C ALA A 53 10.01 -8.73 8.07
N ARG A 54 9.05 -9.66 8.14
CA ARG A 54 8.73 -10.43 9.35
C ARG A 54 9.63 -11.64 9.53
N ALA A 55 10.10 -12.27 8.45
CA ALA A 55 11.18 -13.25 8.52
C ALA A 55 12.45 -12.64 9.14
N PHE A 56 12.74 -11.40 8.79
CA PHE A 56 13.88 -10.64 9.28
C PHE A 56 13.68 -10.10 10.71
N ALA A 57 12.57 -9.41 10.98
CA ALA A 57 12.32 -8.79 12.29
C ALA A 57 11.96 -9.79 13.39
N GLU A 58 11.35 -10.94 13.03
CA GLU A 58 10.91 -11.97 13.98
C GLU A 58 11.78 -13.26 13.91
N HIS A 59 12.95 -13.22 13.26
CA HIS A 59 13.86 -14.37 13.07
C HIS A 59 13.15 -15.65 12.57
N ARG A 60 12.34 -15.55 11.52
CA ARG A 60 11.61 -16.71 10.95
C ARG A 60 12.25 -17.19 9.65
N PRO A 61 12.28 -18.51 9.37
CA PRO A 61 12.67 -18.99 8.06
C PRO A 61 11.78 -18.40 6.95
N LEU A 62 12.33 -18.24 5.75
CA LEU A 62 11.62 -17.66 4.61
C LEU A 62 11.56 -18.66 3.45
N VAL A 63 10.38 -18.83 2.85
CA VAL A 63 10.20 -19.65 1.63
C VAL A 63 9.86 -18.76 0.44
N LEU A 64 10.70 -18.82 -0.59
CA LEU A 64 10.48 -18.12 -1.85
C LEU A 64 10.19 -19.12 -2.98
N SER A 65 9.22 -18.78 -3.82
CA SER A 65 8.92 -19.52 -5.06
C SER A 65 9.23 -18.69 -6.30
N PRO A 66 9.51 -19.35 -7.44
CA PRO A 66 9.62 -18.68 -8.72
C PRO A 66 8.38 -17.82 -9.00
N ASP A 67 7.18 -18.33 -8.69
CA ASP A 67 5.92 -17.64 -8.92
C ASP A 67 5.75 -16.40 -8.03
N ALA A 68 6.14 -16.46 -6.75
CA ALA A 68 6.05 -15.30 -5.85
C ALA A 68 6.96 -14.14 -6.29
N VAL A 69 8.19 -14.47 -6.71
CA VAL A 69 9.14 -13.50 -7.24
C VAL A 69 8.69 -12.97 -8.60
N TRP A 70 8.26 -13.86 -9.51
CA TRP A 70 7.84 -13.48 -10.85
C TRP A 70 6.54 -12.67 -10.87
N LEU A 71 5.55 -13.00 -10.04
CA LEU A 71 4.30 -12.23 -9.93
C LEU A 71 4.58 -10.82 -9.40
N THR A 72 5.48 -10.65 -8.45
CA THR A 72 5.86 -9.31 -7.96
C THR A 72 6.48 -8.46 -9.08
N ILE A 73 7.36 -9.05 -9.90
CA ILE A 73 7.91 -8.40 -11.10
C ILE A 73 6.79 -8.13 -12.13
N ALA A 74 5.88 -9.06 -12.39
CA ALA A 74 4.78 -8.87 -13.33
C ALA A 74 3.81 -7.75 -12.90
N GLN A 75 3.53 -7.62 -11.59
CA GLN A 75 2.74 -6.51 -11.03
C GLN A 75 3.43 -5.17 -11.26
N GLY A 76 4.75 -5.10 -11.05
CA GLY A 76 5.54 -3.89 -11.35
C GLY A 76 5.55 -3.51 -12.84
N VAL A 77 5.53 -4.49 -13.75
CA VAL A 77 5.35 -4.24 -15.19
C VAL A 77 3.94 -3.75 -15.51
N ALA A 78 2.90 -4.35 -14.93
CA ALA A 78 1.51 -3.90 -15.12
C ALA A 78 1.29 -2.46 -14.61
N GLN A 79 1.95 -2.09 -13.51
CA GLN A 79 1.99 -0.73 -12.99
C GLN A 79 2.69 0.24 -13.96
N HIS A 80 3.86 -0.14 -14.48
CA HIS A 80 4.58 0.65 -15.50
C HIS A 80 3.71 0.93 -16.73
N VAL A 81 3.06 -0.11 -17.28
CA VAL A 81 2.21 0.00 -18.47
C VAL A 81 0.99 0.92 -18.22
N ARG A 82 0.41 0.90 -17.01
CA ARG A 82 -0.68 1.82 -16.63
C ARG A 82 -0.21 3.27 -16.52
N LEU A 83 0.93 3.51 -15.87
CA LEU A 83 1.46 4.87 -15.66
C LEU A 83 1.91 5.56 -16.96
N HIS A 84 2.41 4.77 -17.92
CA HIS A 84 2.97 5.28 -19.17
C HIS A 84 2.12 4.88 -20.40
N ALA A 85 0.81 4.69 -20.23
CA ALA A 85 -0.07 4.14 -21.28
C ALA A 85 -0.01 4.91 -22.62
N GLU A 86 0.08 6.24 -22.57
CA GLU A 86 0.22 7.10 -23.76
C GLU A 86 1.68 7.31 -24.21
N GLU A 87 2.66 7.22 -23.30
CA GLU A 87 4.09 7.40 -23.62
C GLU A 87 4.75 6.13 -24.21
N LEU A 88 4.24 4.95 -23.84
CA LEU A 88 4.59 3.66 -24.45
C LEU A 88 3.97 3.49 -25.84
N ARG A 89 3.04 4.38 -26.23
CA ARG A 89 2.41 4.40 -27.56
C ARG A 89 3.44 4.69 -28.67
N PRO A 90 4.56 5.42 -28.41
CA PRO A 90 5.71 5.50 -29.32
C PRO A 90 7.14 5.37 -28.70
N LEU A 91 7.32 5.11 -27.38
CA LEU A 91 8.55 4.56 -26.72
C LEU A 91 9.76 5.53 -26.34
N LEU A 92 9.64 6.63 -25.55
CA LEU A 92 10.72 7.70 -25.48
C LEU A 92 11.10 8.49 -24.13
N VAL A 93 11.93 7.93 -23.20
CA VAL A 93 12.99 8.52 -22.24
C VAL A 93 12.75 9.46 -20.96
N ASN A 94 13.75 9.67 -20.03
CA ASN A 94 13.68 10.44 -18.72
C ASN A 94 15.03 10.94 -18.01
N HIS A 95 15.02 11.91 -17.01
CA HIS A 95 16.19 12.33 -16.11
C HIS A 95 15.86 12.89 -14.64
N ALA A 96 16.79 12.92 -13.60
CA ALA A 96 16.48 12.83 -12.09
C ALA A 96 17.50 13.31 -10.92
N GLY A 97 17.25 13.06 -9.55
CA GLY A 97 18.00 13.52 -8.26
C GLY A 97 17.98 12.66 -6.88
N ARG A 98 18.70 12.99 -5.72
CA ARG A 98 19.06 12.04 -4.52
C ARG A 98 19.58 12.47 -3.01
N LYS A 99 19.15 11.87 -1.81
CA LYS A 99 19.87 11.44 -0.44
C LYS A 99 19.55 11.99 1.07
N ARG A 100 19.44 11.16 2.21
CA ARG A 100 19.86 11.31 3.74
C ARG A 100 19.09 10.46 4.90
N ILE A 101 19.36 9.56 5.97
CA ILE A 101 20.24 8.69 6.97
C ILE A 101 20.80 9.32 8.30
N ALA A 102 21.12 8.67 9.48
CA ALA A 102 21.32 7.24 10.02
C ALA A 102 21.14 7.07 11.58
N VAL A 103 21.47 5.99 12.39
CA VAL A 103 22.11 4.61 12.34
C VAL A 103 21.79 3.74 13.62
N GLN A 104 21.77 2.38 13.61
CA GLN A 104 21.34 1.42 14.71
C GLN A 104 21.85 -0.07 14.47
N TRP A 105 21.98 -1.14 15.31
CA TRP A 105 22.07 -1.54 16.79
C TRP A 105 21.11 -2.72 17.29
N ASP A 106 21.48 -3.56 18.31
CA ASP A 106 21.04 -4.99 18.47
C ASP A 106 20.56 -5.63 19.86
N GLY A 107 19.25 -5.92 20.05
CA GLY A 107 18.59 -6.85 21.04
C GLY A 107 17.07 -6.60 21.31
N PRO A 108 16.21 -7.60 21.65
CA PRO A 108 14.80 -7.35 22.03
C PRO A 108 14.68 -6.58 23.37
N MET A 109 13.55 -5.91 23.61
CA MET A 109 13.36 -5.05 24.79
C MET A 109 13.53 -5.85 26.10
N PRO A 110 14.40 -5.45 27.05
CA PRO A 110 14.57 -6.19 28.29
C PRO A 110 13.42 -5.90 29.26
N GLU A 111 12.61 -6.91 29.57
CA GLU A 111 11.46 -6.80 30.49
C GLU A 111 11.79 -7.26 31.93
N ASP A 112 12.92 -7.95 32.14
CA ASP A 112 13.34 -8.46 33.44
C ASP A 112 14.53 -7.69 34.04
N ALA A 113 14.64 -7.71 35.37
CA ALA A 113 15.67 -6.98 36.08
C ALA A 113 17.11 -7.51 35.84
N ALA A 114 17.30 -8.82 35.64
CA ALA A 114 18.64 -9.39 35.49
C ALA A 114 19.28 -9.01 34.14
N SER A 115 18.47 -8.95 33.07
CA SER A 115 18.91 -8.44 31.76
C SER A 115 19.35 -6.98 31.83
N TRP A 116 18.63 -6.13 32.59
CA TRP A 116 19.06 -4.74 32.83
C TRP A 116 20.35 -4.65 33.66
N GLN A 117 20.51 -5.47 34.70
CA GLN A 117 21.75 -5.51 35.52
C GLN A 117 22.98 -5.88 34.66
N PHE A 118 22.84 -6.85 33.75
CA PHE A 118 23.91 -7.25 32.82
C PHE A 118 24.32 -6.13 31.85
N LEU A 119 23.36 -5.45 31.24
CA LEU A 119 23.64 -4.36 30.29
C LEU A 119 24.36 -3.18 30.97
N VAL A 120 23.94 -2.81 32.18
CA VAL A 120 24.59 -1.74 32.97
C VAL A 120 26.04 -2.09 33.34
N GLU A 121 26.34 -3.35 33.66
CA GLU A 121 27.73 -3.79 33.91
C GLU A 121 28.60 -3.82 32.65
N ALA A 122 28.01 -4.07 31.47
CA ALA A 122 28.73 -4.05 30.20
C ALA A 122 29.19 -2.62 29.82
N PHE A 123 28.35 -1.60 30.06
CA PHE A 123 28.72 -0.21 29.85
C PHE A 123 29.73 0.30 30.89
N SER A 124 29.58 -0.04 32.18
CA SER A 124 30.45 0.50 33.23
C SER A 124 31.93 0.12 33.06
N LYS A 125 32.22 -1.09 32.54
CA LYS A 125 33.59 -1.58 32.31
C LYS A 125 34.37 -0.85 31.20
N GLN A 126 33.73 0.02 30.41
CA GLN A 126 34.42 0.82 29.39
C GLN A 126 34.71 2.27 29.83
N VAL A 127 34.12 2.72 30.96
CA VAL A 127 34.29 4.09 31.48
C VAL A 127 34.85 3.99 32.91
N GLY A 128 36.11 3.61 33.03
CA GLY A 128 36.74 3.23 34.29
C GLY A 128 36.83 4.36 35.32
N ALA A 129 35.95 4.34 36.32
CA ALA A 129 35.97 5.24 37.47
C ALA A 129 35.37 4.55 38.72
N GLU A 130 36.22 3.86 39.50
CA GLU A 130 35.85 3.14 40.73
C GLU A 130 35.10 4.01 41.76
N ILE A 131 35.25 5.34 41.68
CA ILE A 131 34.70 6.34 42.62
C ILE A 131 33.16 6.37 42.72
N PHE A 132 32.46 5.76 41.76
CA PHE A 132 30.99 5.73 41.74
C PHE A 132 30.41 4.41 42.25
N GLU A 133 31.18 3.33 42.32
CA GLU A 133 30.66 1.97 42.54
C GLU A 133 30.31 1.69 44.01
N CYS A 134 29.12 1.13 44.26
CA CYS A 134 28.69 0.73 45.60
C CYS A 134 29.23 -0.66 45.97
N ASP A 135 30.43 -0.72 46.57
CA ASP A 135 31.10 -1.94 47.03
C ASP A 135 30.89 -2.26 48.54
N PHE A 136 30.07 -1.46 49.22
CA PHE A 136 29.90 -1.50 50.68
C PHE A 136 29.34 -2.83 51.20
N THR A 137 29.57 -3.10 52.49
CA THR A 137 29.10 -4.33 53.18
C THR A 137 27.58 -4.50 53.25
N THR A 138 26.80 -3.52 52.82
CA THR A 138 25.34 -3.54 52.70
C THR A 138 24.83 -3.54 51.26
N SER A 139 25.71 -3.46 50.27
CA SER A 139 25.35 -3.33 48.86
C SER A 139 25.02 -4.69 48.22
N THR A 140 23.89 -4.75 47.51
CA THR A 140 23.49 -5.89 46.68
C THR A 140 23.69 -5.58 45.20
N SER A 141 23.29 -6.49 44.29
CA SER A 141 23.30 -6.19 42.86
C SER A 141 22.41 -5.01 42.48
N ILE A 142 21.41 -4.67 43.30
CA ILE A 142 20.55 -3.49 43.10
C ILE A 142 21.37 -2.21 43.30
N GLU A 143 22.04 -2.06 44.44
CA GLU A 143 22.86 -0.87 44.75
C GLU A 143 24.04 -0.74 43.78
N GLN A 144 24.68 -1.86 43.42
CA GLN A 144 25.76 -1.91 42.42
C GLN A 144 25.28 -1.43 41.04
N THR A 145 24.10 -1.85 40.61
CA THR A 145 23.49 -1.41 39.34
C THR A 145 23.09 0.07 39.41
N ALA A 146 22.48 0.51 40.52
CA ALA A 146 22.10 1.91 40.72
C ALA A 146 23.33 2.85 40.69
N SER A 147 24.44 2.49 41.35
CA SER A 147 25.70 3.25 41.25
C SER A 147 26.21 3.37 39.82
N ARG A 148 26.18 2.29 39.05
CA ARG A 148 26.65 2.27 37.66
C ARG A 148 25.73 3.08 36.74
N VAL A 149 24.43 3.14 37.00
CA VAL A 149 23.50 4.06 36.31
C VAL A 149 23.81 5.53 36.64
N VAL A 150 24.08 5.86 37.92
CA VAL A 150 24.50 7.22 38.33
C VAL A 150 25.85 7.61 37.70
N MET A 151 26.77 6.66 37.50
CA MET A 151 27.99 6.89 36.74
C MET A 151 27.69 7.24 35.27
N LEU A 152 26.79 6.49 34.62
CA LEU A 152 26.41 6.75 33.22
C LEU A 152 25.71 8.11 33.04
N ASP A 153 24.92 8.55 34.03
CA ASP A 153 24.38 9.92 34.08
C ASP A 153 25.49 10.98 34.15
N ALA A 154 26.47 10.81 35.06
CA ALA A 154 27.60 11.72 35.22
C ALA A 154 28.49 11.84 33.96
N TYR A 155 28.57 10.78 33.15
CA TYR A 155 29.29 10.78 31.87
C TYR A 155 28.41 11.13 30.64
N SER A 156 27.08 11.21 30.79
CA SER A 156 26.15 11.52 29.70
C SER A 156 26.41 12.84 28.93
N PRO A 157 26.99 13.92 29.52
CA PRO A 157 27.33 15.11 28.75
C PRO A 157 28.45 14.91 27.71
N TYR A 158 29.17 13.79 27.78
CA TYR A 158 30.34 13.49 26.94
C TYR A 158 30.08 12.37 25.92
N PHE A 159 29.01 11.59 26.08
CA PHE A 159 28.71 10.42 25.24
C PHE A 159 27.22 10.33 24.89
N SER A 160 26.92 10.13 23.59
CA SER A 160 25.57 9.83 23.12
C SER A 160 25.37 8.31 23.05
N MET A 161 24.46 7.79 23.88
CA MET A 161 24.23 6.35 24.06
C MET A 161 22.95 5.90 23.34
N TRP A 162 22.99 4.74 22.67
CA TRP A 162 21.90 4.22 21.81
C TRP A 162 21.74 2.70 21.99
N LEU A 163 20.50 2.19 21.88
CA LEU A 163 20.12 0.79 22.10
C LEU A 163 18.91 0.42 21.20
N VAL A 164 19.00 -0.68 20.43
CA VAL A 164 18.08 -1.10 19.33
C VAL A 164 18.11 -2.64 19.16
N GLY A 165 17.41 -3.26 18.19
CA GLY A 165 17.08 -4.70 18.03
C GLY A 165 17.82 -5.53 16.96
N VAL A 166 18.34 -6.73 17.32
CA VAL A 166 18.89 -7.73 16.37
C VAL A 166 17.75 -8.17 15.44
N CYS A 167 17.94 -8.05 14.13
CA CYS A 167 17.11 -8.73 13.14
C CYS A 167 17.96 -9.72 12.33
N GLY A 168 17.34 -10.50 11.45
CA GLY A 168 18.02 -11.48 10.60
C GLY A 168 17.10 -12.61 10.17
N ILE A 169 17.40 -13.25 9.04
CA ILE A 169 16.66 -14.41 8.56
C ILE A 169 17.51 -15.67 8.83
N PRO A 170 17.08 -16.62 9.68
CA PRO A 170 17.90 -17.79 10.01
C PRO A 170 18.18 -18.69 8.80
N SER A 171 17.19 -18.86 7.91
CA SER A 171 17.38 -19.60 6.66
C SER A 171 16.37 -19.23 5.57
N ILE A 172 16.78 -19.44 4.31
CA ILE A 172 15.93 -19.25 3.12
C ILE A 172 15.81 -20.58 2.37
N THR A 173 14.57 -20.93 2.01
CA THR A 173 14.24 -22.06 1.14
C THR A 173 13.77 -21.55 -0.24
N LEU A 174 14.52 -21.89 -1.28
CA LEU A 174 14.12 -21.67 -2.67
C LEU A 174 13.39 -22.91 -3.20
N THR A 175 12.14 -22.74 -3.59
CA THR A 175 11.33 -23.80 -4.23
C THR A 175 11.51 -23.80 -5.76
N GLY A 176 10.80 -24.68 -6.47
CA GLY A 176 10.99 -24.89 -7.91
C GLY A 176 12.30 -25.61 -8.27
N THR A 177 12.66 -25.54 -9.55
CA THR A 177 13.92 -26.05 -10.13
C THR A 177 14.86 -24.89 -10.51
N VAL A 178 16.15 -25.19 -10.72
CA VAL A 178 17.14 -24.20 -11.23
C VAL A 178 16.67 -23.58 -12.56
N GLU A 179 15.98 -24.36 -13.38
CA GLU A 179 15.51 -23.94 -14.71
C GLU A 179 14.36 -22.92 -14.63
N ASP A 180 13.58 -22.93 -13.55
CA ASP A 180 12.51 -21.93 -13.34
C ASP A 180 13.10 -20.58 -12.94
N TRP A 181 14.18 -20.59 -12.16
CA TRP A 181 14.96 -19.39 -11.85
C TRP A 181 15.72 -18.86 -13.08
N ARG A 182 16.18 -19.72 -14.00
CA ARG A 182 16.72 -19.29 -15.31
C ARG A 182 15.65 -18.60 -16.17
N LYS A 183 14.46 -19.19 -16.31
CA LYS A 183 13.34 -18.55 -17.03
C LYS A 183 13.01 -17.17 -16.47
N ILE A 184 13.08 -16.96 -15.15
CA ILE A 184 12.92 -15.63 -14.54
C ILE A 184 14.07 -14.70 -14.96
N ARG A 185 15.32 -15.17 -14.89
CA ARG A 185 16.50 -14.40 -15.30
C ARG A 185 16.45 -13.98 -16.77
N ASP A 186 15.99 -14.85 -17.67
CA ASP A 186 15.83 -14.58 -19.10
C ASP A 186 14.66 -13.61 -19.37
N ARG A 187 13.56 -13.73 -18.62
CA ARG A 187 12.42 -12.79 -18.69
C ARG A 187 12.78 -11.40 -18.18
N VAL A 188 13.68 -11.29 -17.20
CA VAL A 188 14.19 -9.98 -16.73
C VAL A 188 14.88 -9.21 -17.86
N ASP A 189 15.68 -9.87 -18.71
CA ASP A 189 16.30 -9.22 -19.87
C ASP A 189 15.29 -8.69 -20.90
N HIS A 190 14.09 -9.28 -20.95
CA HIS A 190 13.02 -8.83 -21.84
C HIS A 190 12.34 -7.53 -21.39
N LEU A 191 12.50 -7.12 -20.12
CA LEU A 191 11.90 -5.89 -19.59
C LEU A 191 12.50 -4.62 -20.20
N GLU A 192 13.74 -4.66 -20.70
CA GLU A 192 14.36 -3.51 -21.40
C GLU A 192 13.56 -3.08 -22.64
N LYS A 193 12.83 -4.01 -23.27
CA LYS A 193 11.93 -3.73 -24.41
C LYS A 193 10.71 -2.88 -24.05
N LEU A 194 10.50 -2.61 -22.76
CA LEU A 194 9.40 -1.81 -22.21
C LEU A 194 9.91 -0.50 -21.57
N GLY A 195 11.16 -0.06 -21.81
CA GLY A 195 11.68 1.17 -21.18
C GLY A 195 12.02 1.03 -19.68
N LEU A 196 12.20 -0.22 -19.22
CA LEU A 196 12.50 -0.57 -17.83
C LEU A 196 14.00 -0.88 -17.60
N GLU A 197 14.92 -0.32 -18.39
CA GLU A 197 16.35 -0.69 -18.37
C GLU A 197 17.04 -0.39 -17.03
N LYS A 198 16.62 0.68 -16.33
CA LYS A 198 17.07 0.95 -14.94
C LYS A 198 16.69 -0.18 -14.00
N TRP A 199 15.45 -0.67 -14.12
CA TRP A 199 14.94 -1.72 -13.25
C TRP A 199 15.53 -3.09 -13.63
N CYS A 200 15.61 -3.42 -14.92
CA CYS A 200 16.31 -4.60 -15.42
C CYS A 200 17.76 -4.66 -14.91
N ARG A 201 18.51 -3.56 -15.00
CA ARG A 201 19.89 -3.45 -14.46
C ARG A 201 19.96 -3.75 -12.96
N SER A 202 18.92 -3.41 -12.20
CA SER A 202 18.81 -3.71 -10.78
C SER A 202 18.34 -5.15 -10.49
N LEU A 203 17.51 -5.74 -11.36
CA LEU A 203 16.97 -7.10 -11.21
C LEU A 203 17.94 -8.18 -11.68
N ARG A 204 18.73 -7.95 -12.73
CA ARG A 204 19.74 -8.87 -13.29
C ARG A 204 20.58 -9.54 -12.19
N PRO A 205 21.37 -8.80 -11.37
CA PRO A 205 22.20 -9.40 -10.33
C PRO A 205 21.41 -10.07 -9.20
N ILE A 206 20.13 -9.71 -8.99
CA ILE A 206 19.25 -10.43 -8.05
C ILE A 206 18.92 -11.81 -8.63
N ALA A 207 18.40 -11.85 -9.86
CA ALA A 207 18.03 -13.08 -10.53
C ALA A 207 19.24 -14.01 -10.79
N ASP A 208 20.43 -13.46 -11.07
CA ASP A 208 21.69 -14.23 -11.13
C ASP A 208 21.97 -14.95 -9.80
N GLN A 209 21.74 -14.29 -8.66
CA GLN A 209 21.92 -14.89 -7.33
C GLN A 209 20.85 -15.94 -6.99
N PHE A 210 19.60 -15.77 -7.44
CA PHE A 210 18.58 -16.82 -7.35
C PHE A 210 18.99 -18.07 -8.14
N VAL A 211 19.51 -17.91 -9.37
CA VAL A 211 20.02 -19.05 -10.18
C VAL A 211 21.20 -19.73 -9.49
N ARG A 212 22.20 -18.95 -9.00
CA ARG A 212 23.36 -19.48 -8.27
C ARG A 212 22.92 -20.28 -7.04
N ALA A 213 22.11 -19.69 -6.17
CA ALA A 213 21.65 -20.31 -4.93
C ALA A 213 20.78 -21.56 -5.19
N ALA A 214 19.88 -21.53 -6.18
CA ALA A 214 19.11 -22.69 -6.59
C ALA A 214 19.99 -23.84 -7.12
N SER A 215 21.13 -23.52 -7.74
CA SER A 215 22.16 -24.51 -8.12
C SER A 215 23.10 -24.96 -6.98
N GLY A 216 22.84 -24.53 -5.74
CA GLY A 216 23.64 -24.89 -4.56
C GLY A 216 24.86 -24.01 -4.31
N THR A 217 25.07 -22.94 -5.09
CA THR A 217 26.17 -21.98 -4.90
C THR A 217 25.62 -20.71 -4.24
N VAL A 218 25.61 -20.68 -2.91
CA VAL A 218 25.08 -19.56 -2.12
C VAL A 218 26.13 -18.46 -1.94
N ASP A 219 25.68 -17.22 -1.80
CA ASP A 219 26.50 -16.02 -1.60
C ASP A 219 26.02 -15.30 -0.32
N PRO A 220 26.55 -15.65 0.87
CA PRO A 220 25.95 -15.24 2.14
C PRO A 220 25.81 -13.72 2.27
N GLU A 221 26.84 -12.95 1.91
CA GLU A 221 26.86 -11.49 2.01
C GLU A 221 25.87 -10.80 1.05
N PHE A 222 25.44 -11.49 -0.02
CA PHE A 222 24.29 -11.06 -0.81
C PHE A 222 22.98 -11.35 -0.08
N TRP A 223 22.78 -12.57 0.42
CA TRP A 223 21.50 -12.99 1.00
C TRP A 223 21.16 -12.29 2.33
N LYS A 224 22.14 -11.99 3.18
CA LYS A 224 21.93 -11.18 4.40
C LYS A 224 21.40 -9.77 4.08
N ARG A 225 21.80 -9.21 2.94
CA ARG A 225 21.35 -7.88 2.47
C ARG A 225 19.95 -7.88 1.83
N ILE A 226 19.12 -8.88 2.10
CA ILE A 226 17.77 -9.00 1.54
C ILE A 226 16.84 -7.88 2.01
N TYR A 227 16.66 -7.69 3.32
CA TYR A 227 15.72 -6.70 3.85
C TYR A 227 16.40 -5.37 4.23
N ASN A 228 17.20 -5.37 5.30
CA ASN A 228 18.16 -4.33 5.64
C ASN A 228 19.48 -5.01 6.04
N PRO A 229 20.65 -4.42 5.75
CA PRO A 229 21.91 -4.83 6.38
C PRO A 229 21.93 -4.46 7.88
N ALA A 230 22.79 -5.12 8.66
CA ALA A 230 22.87 -4.96 10.12
C ALA A 230 23.36 -3.58 10.61
N ASP A 231 23.87 -2.77 9.70
CA ASP A 231 24.26 -1.36 9.89
C ASP A 231 23.11 -0.38 9.57
N ALA A 232 21.93 -0.91 9.23
CA ALA A 232 20.72 -0.16 8.91
C ALA A 232 19.44 -0.85 9.46
N TYR A 233 19.53 -1.55 10.60
CA TYR A 233 18.34 -1.97 11.35
C TYR A 233 17.48 -0.75 11.77
N GLY A 234 16.20 -1.02 12.06
CA GLY A 234 15.26 -0.19 12.84
C GLY A 234 14.97 1.27 12.42
N GLY A 235 15.61 1.81 11.39
CA GLY A 235 15.09 2.97 10.68
C GLY A 235 13.95 2.55 9.74
N ASP A 236 12.91 3.38 9.60
CA ASP A 236 11.68 3.15 8.82
C ASP A 236 11.86 2.81 7.32
N VAL A 237 13.11 2.73 6.83
CA VAL A 237 13.46 2.76 5.40
C VAL A 237 14.21 1.50 4.99
N ILE A 238 13.53 0.69 4.20
CA ILE A 238 13.98 -0.61 3.67
C ILE A 238 14.93 -0.36 2.49
N ASN A 239 16.18 -0.80 2.61
CA ASN A 239 17.26 -0.47 1.67
C ASN A 239 18.02 -1.69 1.11
N GLY A 240 17.77 -2.89 1.65
CA GLY A 240 18.22 -4.16 1.08
C GLY A 240 17.58 -4.46 -0.28
N TRP A 241 18.03 -5.52 -0.94
CA TRP A 241 17.68 -5.74 -2.34
C TRP A 241 16.22 -6.15 -2.57
N ILE A 242 15.46 -6.58 -1.55
CA ILE A 242 14.03 -6.86 -1.68
C ILE A 242 13.24 -5.63 -2.14
N ALA A 243 13.65 -4.44 -1.69
CA ALA A 243 13.05 -3.17 -2.07
C ALA A 243 13.19 -2.86 -3.57
N ARG A 244 14.08 -3.57 -4.30
CA ARG A 244 14.31 -3.40 -5.74
C ARG A 244 13.35 -4.19 -6.63
N PHE A 245 12.46 -5.01 -6.05
CA PHE A 245 11.37 -5.66 -6.80
C PHE A 245 10.20 -4.71 -7.14
N TYR A 246 10.19 -3.48 -6.62
CA TYR A 246 9.12 -2.51 -6.86
C TYR A 246 9.64 -1.37 -7.74
N PRO A 247 9.18 -1.20 -9.00
CA PRO A 247 9.69 -0.17 -9.88
C PRO A 247 9.27 1.25 -9.50
N TYR A 248 8.10 1.36 -8.87
CA TYR A 248 7.50 2.61 -8.41
C TYR A 248 7.18 2.57 -6.93
N VAL A 249 7.13 3.75 -6.32
CA VAL A 249 6.80 3.98 -4.91
C VAL A 249 5.85 5.16 -4.73
N GLY A 250 5.07 5.11 -3.67
CA GLY A 250 3.90 5.96 -3.51
C GLY A 250 3.60 6.39 -2.09
N SER A 251 2.41 6.94 -1.92
CA SER A 251 1.77 7.33 -0.66
C SER A 251 0.32 7.70 -0.96
N ASN A 252 -0.60 7.50 -0.01
CA ASN A 252 -2.00 7.91 -0.12
C ASN A 252 -2.70 7.35 -1.38
N GLY A 253 -2.45 6.08 -1.72
CA GLY A 253 -3.05 5.39 -2.87
C GLY A 253 -2.37 5.63 -4.23
N THR A 254 -1.60 6.71 -4.38
CA THR A 254 -0.87 7.02 -5.61
C THR A 254 0.54 6.44 -5.58
N TYR A 255 0.90 5.59 -6.55
CA TYR A 255 2.19 4.90 -6.64
C TYR A 255 2.81 5.09 -8.04
N ASP A 256 3.33 6.29 -8.29
CA ASP A 256 3.77 6.80 -9.60
C ASP A 256 5.25 7.24 -9.63
N ARG A 257 5.89 7.44 -8.47
CA ARG A 257 7.28 7.93 -8.38
C ARG A 257 8.28 6.79 -8.62
N PRO A 258 9.27 6.91 -9.52
CA PRO A 258 10.29 5.87 -9.71
C PRO A 258 11.08 5.57 -8.43
N ASN A 259 11.30 4.29 -8.13
CA ASN A 259 11.98 3.84 -6.91
C ASN A 259 13.44 4.38 -6.85
N PRO A 260 13.82 5.13 -5.78
CA PRO A 260 15.11 5.81 -5.69
C PRO A 260 16.34 4.89 -5.53
N LEU A 261 16.13 3.58 -5.33
CA LEU A 261 17.17 2.55 -5.34
C LEU A 261 17.59 2.14 -6.75
N LEU A 262 16.74 2.28 -7.78
CA LEU A 262 17.05 1.77 -9.13
C LEU A 262 18.13 2.59 -9.86
N ASP A 263 18.31 3.84 -9.47
CA ASP A 263 19.45 4.69 -9.89
C ASP A 263 20.77 4.30 -9.18
N LEU A 264 20.78 3.31 -8.28
CA LEU A 264 21.95 2.89 -7.49
C LEU A 264 22.42 1.46 -7.86
N PRO A 265 23.75 1.20 -7.91
CA PRO A 265 24.30 -0.16 -7.94
C PRO A 265 23.71 -1.06 -6.85
N ILE A 266 23.67 -2.38 -7.05
CA ILE A 266 23.04 -3.29 -6.07
C ILE A 266 23.73 -3.33 -4.70
N SER A 267 25.03 -3.03 -4.64
CA SER A 267 25.80 -2.85 -3.40
C SER A 267 25.65 -1.45 -2.78
N GLU A 268 24.74 -0.62 -3.28
CA GLU A 268 24.41 0.71 -2.80
C GLU A 268 22.92 0.81 -2.40
N PRO A 269 22.55 1.69 -1.44
CA PRO A 269 23.42 2.60 -0.72
C PRO A 269 24.36 1.87 0.25
N LYS A 270 25.63 2.30 0.28
CA LYS A 270 26.56 2.00 1.38
C LYS A 270 26.37 2.98 2.54
N ASN A 271 26.87 2.54 3.69
CA ASN A 271 26.83 3.24 4.96
C ASN A 271 27.53 4.59 4.90
N ASP A 272 26.92 5.53 5.61
CA ASP A 272 27.40 6.85 6.02
C ASP A 272 26.25 7.39 6.88
N SER A 273 26.52 8.29 7.82
CA SER A 273 25.49 8.77 8.75
C SER A 273 24.40 9.65 8.11
N THR A 274 24.33 9.78 6.77
CA THR A 274 23.48 10.74 6.04
C THR A 274 22.98 10.26 4.65
N LYS A 275 22.12 9.22 4.54
CA LYS A 275 21.57 8.69 3.24
C LYS A 275 20.12 8.15 3.05
N GLN A 276 19.32 7.67 4.05
CA GLN A 276 17.92 7.08 4.03
C GLN A 276 17.40 7.03 2.61
N ARG A 277 17.76 5.93 1.99
CA ARG A 277 17.60 5.65 0.59
C ARG A 277 17.18 4.21 0.50
N GLY A 278 16.01 4.04 -0.07
CA GLY A 278 15.16 2.91 0.24
C GLY A 278 13.72 3.38 0.22
N ILE A 279 12.85 2.51 0.71
CA ILE A 279 11.40 2.67 0.62
C ILE A 279 10.81 2.31 1.98
N ARG A 280 9.76 2.99 2.45
CA ARG A 280 8.97 2.47 3.57
C ARG A 280 8.11 1.33 3.06
N SER A 281 7.68 0.43 3.95
CA SER A 281 6.71 -0.62 3.61
C SER A 281 5.41 -0.03 3.05
N ASP A 282 4.94 1.08 3.63
CA ASP A 282 3.79 1.88 3.19
C ASP A 282 3.96 2.59 1.83
N ASN A 283 5.17 2.62 1.24
CA ASN A 283 5.39 3.21 -0.08
C ASN A 283 5.26 2.20 -1.23
N VAL A 284 4.98 0.93 -0.96
CA VAL A 284 4.85 -0.12 -1.98
C VAL A 284 3.36 -0.38 -2.27
N PRO A 285 2.94 -0.53 -3.55
CA PRO A 285 1.57 -0.90 -3.88
C PRO A 285 1.24 -2.30 -3.36
N ALA A 286 0.56 -2.38 -2.22
CA ALA A 286 0.07 -3.61 -1.61
C ALA A 286 -1.24 -4.15 -2.25
N VAL A 287 -1.55 -3.73 -3.48
CA VAL A 287 -2.80 -4.03 -4.17
C VAL A 287 -2.67 -5.20 -5.15
N LEU A 288 -3.73 -5.99 -5.28
CA LEU A 288 -3.85 -6.99 -6.35
C LEU A 288 -4.00 -6.31 -7.71
N SER A 289 -3.56 -6.99 -8.77
CA SER A 289 -3.89 -6.57 -10.14
C SER A 289 -5.37 -6.85 -10.41
N LYS A 290 -6.15 -5.80 -10.71
CA LYS A 290 -7.56 -5.88 -11.10
C LYS A 290 -7.69 -5.85 -12.63
N VAL A 291 -8.60 -6.65 -13.17
CA VAL A 291 -9.15 -6.50 -14.53
C VAL A 291 -10.67 -6.60 -14.46
N VAL A 292 -11.38 -5.73 -15.17
CA VAL A 292 -12.84 -5.82 -15.33
C VAL A 292 -13.14 -6.67 -16.56
N ILE A 293 -14.11 -7.57 -16.44
CA ILE A 293 -14.58 -8.45 -17.49
C ILE A 293 -16.08 -8.25 -17.62
N HIS A 294 -16.53 -7.79 -18.79
CA HIS A 294 -17.95 -7.73 -19.12
C HIS A 294 -18.44 -9.12 -19.51
N VAL A 295 -19.53 -9.55 -18.87
CA VAL A 295 -20.20 -10.83 -19.08
C VAL A 295 -21.52 -10.57 -19.78
N GLN A 296 -21.74 -11.27 -20.88
CA GLN A 296 -22.98 -11.23 -21.67
C GLN A 296 -23.64 -12.59 -21.59
N ASP A 297 -24.69 -12.71 -20.78
CA ASP A 297 -25.57 -13.89 -20.73
C ASP A 297 -27.05 -13.52 -20.95
N LEU A 298 -27.93 -13.78 -20.00
CA LEU A 298 -29.31 -13.26 -20.01
C LEU A 298 -29.35 -11.80 -19.55
N ASP A 299 -28.49 -11.43 -18.60
CA ASP A 299 -28.34 -10.07 -18.08
C ASP A 299 -26.89 -9.61 -18.27
N ASN A 300 -26.68 -8.53 -19.05
CA ASN A 300 -25.34 -7.95 -19.21
C ASN A 300 -24.85 -7.42 -17.85
N HIS A 301 -23.67 -7.85 -17.41
CA HIS A 301 -23.08 -7.40 -16.15
C HIS A 301 -21.54 -7.39 -16.22
N ALA A 302 -20.89 -6.82 -15.20
CA ALA A 302 -19.44 -6.78 -15.12
C ALA A 302 -18.92 -7.45 -13.83
N VAL A 303 -17.80 -8.16 -13.94
CA VAL A 303 -17.09 -8.78 -12.82
C VAL A 303 -15.65 -8.29 -12.77
N ALA A 304 -15.13 -8.08 -11.56
CA ALA A 304 -13.74 -7.69 -11.35
C ALA A 304 -12.94 -8.92 -10.90
N LEU A 305 -11.93 -9.29 -11.68
CA LEU A 305 -10.98 -10.34 -11.34
C LEU A 305 -9.73 -9.69 -10.72
N HIS A 306 -9.46 -10.03 -9.47
CA HIS A 306 -8.31 -9.54 -8.70
C HIS A 306 -7.31 -10.68 -8.53
N ALA A 307 -6.05 -10.48 -8.93
CA ALA A 307 -5.01 -11.51 -8.90
C ALA A 307 -3.62 -10.97 -8.49
N GLY A 308 -2.78 -11.84 -7.90
CA GLY A 308 -1.43 -11.48 -7.47
C GLY A 308 -0.96 -12.35 -6.31
N LEU A 309 -0.20 -11.76 -5.38
CA LEU A 309 0.04 -12.36 -4.08
C LEU A 309 -1.09 -11.96 -3.13
N VAL A 310 -1.81 -12.96 -2.61
CA VAL A 310 -3.04 -12.75 -1.81
C VAL A 310 -2.80 -12.81 -0.30
N GLY A 311 -1.57 -13.10 0.13
CA GLY A 311 -1.20 -13.11 1.54
C GLY A 311 0.10 -13.86 1.80
N VAL A 312 0.43 -14.00 3.08
CA VAL A 312 1.56 -14.80 3.57
C VAL A 312 1.00 -16.00 4.32
N ALA A 313 1.34 -17.21 3.88
CA ALA A 313 1.09 -18.41 4.68
C ALA A 313 2.26 -18.67 5.63
N GLN A 314 1.98 -19.28 6.77
CA GLN A 314 2.99 -19.86 7.65
C GLN A 314 2.98 -21.38 7.50
N ASP A 315 4.16 -21.98 7.33
CA ASP A 315 4.35 -23.43 7.31
C ASP A 315 4.66 -23.99 8.72
N ASN A 316 4.67 -25.32 8.86
CA ASN A 316 4.72 -26.00 10.17
C ASN A 316 6.04 -25.78 10.95
N ASP A 317 7.09 -25.33 10.27
CA ASP A 317 8.41 -24.91 10.77
C ASP A 317 8.46 -23.39 11.05
N PHE A 318 7.29 -22.76 11.16
CA PHE A 318 7.05 -21.32 11.26
C PHE A 318 7.53 -20.49 10.05
N ALA A 319 7.97 -21.13 8.97
CA ALA A 319 8.51 -20.45 7.80
C ALA A 319 7.44 -19.61 7.09
N LEU A 320 7.80 -18.38 6.69
CA LEU A 320 6.89 -17.46 6.01
C LEU A 320 6.99 -17.63 4.50
N ARG A 321 5.82 -17.79 3.86
CA ARG A 321 5.70 -18.06 2.42
C ARG A 321 4.66 -17.12 1.80
N PRO A 322 5.04 -16.16 0.93
CA PRO A 322 4.08 -15.42 0.12
C PRO A 322 3.32 -16.40 -0.79
N ILE A 323 1.99 -16.33 -0.81
CA ILE A 323 1.16 -17.19 -1.65
C ILE A 323 0.47 -16.41 -2.77
N ALA A 324 0.49 -17.00 -3.96
CA ALA A 324 -0.27 -16.52 -5.11
C ALA A 324 -1.74 -16.94 -5.01
N GLY A 325 -2.62 -16.14 -5.60
CA GLY A 325 -4.05 -16.47 -5.71
C GLY A 325 -4.81 -15.43 -6.53
N TRP A 326 -6.12 -15.62 -6.62
CA TRP A 326 -7.05 -14.66 -7.18
C TRP A 326 -8.41 -14.71 -6.49
N HIS A 327 -9.20 -13.65 -6.63
CA HIS A 327 -10.63 -13.66 -6.29
C HIS A 327 -11.45 -12.90 -7.33
N LEU A 328 -12.71 -13.27 -7.47
CA LEU A 328 -13.68 -12.63 -8.36
C LEU A 328 -14.71 -11.89 -7.51
N THR A 329 -15.01 -10.65 -7.85
CA THR A 329 -16.11 -9.85 -7.27
C THR A 329 -17.03 -9.38 -8.40
N ARG A 330 -18.22 -8.84 -8.06
CA ARG A 330 -18.90 -7.96 -9.02
C ARG A 330 -18.03 -6.73 -9.24
N ALA A 331 -17.96 -6.23 -10.47
CA ALA A 331 -17.38 -4.91 -10.68
C ALA A 331 -18.33 -3.87 -10.06
N GLY A 332 -17.78 -2.96 -9.26
CA GLY A 332 -18.48 -1.74 -8.91
C GLY A 332 -18.49 -0.79 -10.11
N VAL A 333 -19.43 0.15 -10.10
CA VAL A 333 -19.51 1.22 -11.10
C VAL A 333 -18.36 2.19 -10.84
N GLU A 334 -17.34 2.17 -11.70
CA GLU A 334 -16.17 3.06 -11.55
C GLU A 334 -16.46 4.42 -12.19
N MET A 335 -16.19 5.52 -11.49
CA MET A 335 -16.48 6.86 -11.99
C MET A 335 -15.74 7.19 -13.29
N ASP A 336 -14.51 6.71 -13.50
CA ASP A 336 -13.79 6.93 -14.76
C ASP A 336 -14.48 6.23 -15.95
N ASP A 337 -15.03 5.03 -15.78
CA ASP A 337 -15.79 4.32 -16.83
C ASP A 337 -17.12 5.06 -17.13
N VAL A 338 -17.77 5.61 -16.09
CA VAL A 338 -18.96 6.47 -16.21
C VAL A 338 -18.65 7.77 -16.96
N ILE A 339 -17.51 8.42 -16.69
CA ILE A 339 -17.08 9.63 -17.41
C ILE A 339 -16.73 9.31 -18.86
N ASP A 340 -16.05 8.19 -19.13
CA ASP A 340 -15.74 7.73 -20.50
C ASP A 340 -17.03 7.45 -21.30
N ARG A 341 -18.05 6.84 -20.67
CA ARG A 341 -19.38 6.64 -21.27
C ARG A 341 -20.08 7.98 -21.53
N LEU A 342 -20.12 8.86 -20.53
CA LEU A 342 -20.77 10.16 -20.56
C LEU A 342 -20.16 11.08 -21.65
N ALA A 343 -18.83 11.08 -21.81
CA ALA A 343 -18.13 11.79 -22.88
C ALA A 343 -18.29 11.17 -24.29
N LYS A 344 -18.84 9.96 -24.39
CA LYS A 344 -19.10 9.23 -25.63
C LYS A 344 -20.57 9.28 -26.06
N GLU A 345 -21.50 9.38 -25.11
CA GLU A 345 -22.96 9.32 -25.35
C GLU A 345 -23.67 10.68 -25.22
N HIS A 346 -23.02 11.71 -24.63
CA HIS A 346 -23.62 13.01 -24.35
C HIS A 346 -22.72 14.19 -24.74
N GLU A 347 -23.28 15.41 -24.79
CA GLU A 347 -22.50 16.62 -25.09
C GLU A 347 -21.73 17.06 -23.85
N VAL A 348 -20.39 17.08 -23.93
CA VAL A 348 -19.49 17.33 -22.80
C VAL A 348 -18.49 18.43 -23.14
N THR A 349 -18.38 19.41 -22.23
CA THR A 349 -17.30 20.41 -22.22
C THR A 349 -16.19 19.91 -21.28
N PRO A 350 -14.91 19.87 -21.70
CA PRO A 350 -13.79 19.54 -20.81
C PRO A 350 -13.67 20.49 -19.62
N ALA A 351 -13.04 20.03 -18.53
CA ALA A 351 -12.67 20.89 -17.41
C ALA A 351 -11.56 21.88 -17.79
N ASP A 352 -11.54 23.07 -17.18
CA ASP A 352 -10.44 24.03 -17.34
C ASP A 352 -9.30 23.69 -16.36
N ALA A 353 -8.05 23.84 -16.80
CA ALA A 353 -6.85 23.43 -16.06
C ALA A 353 -6.41 24.44 -14.98
N SER A 354 -7.13 25.55 -14.80
CA SER A 354 -6.81 26.56 -13.79
C SER A 354 -7.32 26.23 -12.38
N ASP A 355 -8.45 25.52 -12.24
CA ASP A 355 -9.06 25.22 -10.94
C ASP A 355 -8.47 23.93 -10.34
N MET A 356 -7.29 24.07 -9.72
CA MET A 356 -6.54 22.99 -9.08
C MET A 356 -6.95 22.69 -7.62
N LEU A 357 -7.89 23.45 -7.05
CA LEU A 357 -8.40 23.28 -5.68
C LEU A 357 -9.81 22.67 -5.69
N LEU A 358 -9.92 21.45 -6.21
CA LEU A 358 -11.17 20.68 -6.21
C LEU A 358 -11.39 20.01 -4.84
N GLU A 359 -12.44 20.43 -4.15
CA GLU A 359 -12.92 19.82 -2.90
C GLU A 359 -14.17 18.97 -3.18
N GLY A 360 -14.30 17.81 -2.50
CA GLY A 360 -15.42 16.89 -2.70
C GLY A 360 -15.06 15.43 -2.43
N SER A 361 -15.97 14.52 -2.80
CA SER A 361 -15.71 13.07 -2.82
C SER A 361 -14.72 12.69 -3.92
N ALA A 362 -14.13 11.49 -3.84
CA ALA A 362 -13.23 10.99 -4.88
C ALA A 362 -13.90 10.92 -6.28
N GLU A 363 -15.20 10.63 -6.33
CA GLU A 363 -15.98 10.62 -7.56
C GLU A 363 -16.22 12.02 -8.12
N GLN A 364 -16.51 13.01 -7.26
CA GLN A 364 -16.69 14.41 -7.66
C GLN A 364 -15.38 14.99 -8.19
N ILE A 365 -14.27 14.72 -7.50
CA ILE A 365 -12.94 15.13 -7.94
C ILE A 365 -12.54 14.42 -9.25
N ALA A 366 -12.97 13.18 -9.51
CA ALA A 366 -12.78 12.52 -10.79
C ALA A 366 -13.61 13.17 -11.91
N LEU A 367 -14.89 13.47 -11.65
CA LEU A 367 -15.77 14.16 -12.59
C LEU A 367 -15.25 15.56 -12.93
N ASP A 368 -14.98 16.39 -11.93
CA ASP A 368 -14.65 17.80 -12.09
C ASP A 368 -13.25 18.02 -12.70
N ARG A 369 -12.35 17.02 -12.63
CA ARG A 369 -11.07 17.02 -13.38
C ARG A 369 -11.22 16.80 -14.87
N ARG A 370 -12.38 16.30 -15.33
CA ARG A 370 -12.59 15.79 -16.70
C ARG A 370 -13.74 16.49 -17.42
N VAL A 371 -14.79 16.87 -16.68
CA VAL A 371 -16.06 17.43 -17.15
C VAL A 371 -16.25 18.83 -16.56
N GLY A 372 -16.10 19.86 -17.39
CA GLY A 372 -16.42 21.25 -17.04
C GLY A 372 -17.92 21.53 -17.14
N SER A 373 -18.66 20.85 -18.02
CA SER A 373 -20.13 20.72 -17.96
C SER A 373 -20.59 19.62 -18.91
N ALA A 374 -21.82 19.12 -18.73
CA ALA A 374 -22.43 18.15 -19.64
C ALA A 374 -23.92 18.37 -19.82
N VAL A 375 -24.45 18.00 -20.98
CA VAL A 375 -25.88 18.02 -21.33
C VAL A 375 -26.31 16.60 -21.70
N LEU A 376 -27.19 16.00 -20.88
CA LEU A 376 -27.65 14.63 -21.01
C LEU A 376 -29.15 14.59 -21.38
N PHE A 377 -29.57 13.47 -21.98
CA PHE A 377 -30.98 13.14 -22.25
C PHE A 377 -31.76 14.28 -22.94
N ASP A 378 -31.25 14.72 -24.11
CA ASP A 378 -31.79 15.83 -24.90
C ASP A 378 -31.98 17.17 -24.14
N GLY A 379 -31.18 17.37 -23.08
CA GLY A 379 -31.25 18.56 -22.22
C GLY A 379 -32.18 18.43 -21.03
N ALA A 380 -32.73 17.24 -20.75
CA ALA A 380 -33.50 17.00 -19.53
C ALA A 380 -32.62 17.05 -18.26
N TRP A 381 -31.31 16.80 -18.39
CA TRP A 381 -30.31 16.83 -17.31
C TRP A 381 -29.10 17.68 -17.74
N ARG A 382 -28.56 18.51 -16.83
CA ARG A 382 -27.37 19.33 -17.10
C ARG A 382 -26.39 19.37 -15.92
N ILE A 383 -25.18 18.83 -16.10
CA ILE A 383 -24.12 18.88 -15.07
C ILE A 383 -23.48 20.27 -15.06
N ARG A 384 -23.40 20.90 -13.88
CA ARG A 384 -22.83 22.23 -13.70
C ARG A 384 -21.30 22.23 -13.58
N PRO A 385 -20.60 23.28 -14.07
CA PRO A 385 -19.21 23.56 -13.71
C PRO A 385 -19.02 23.65 -12.20
N HIS A 386 -17.87 23.22 -11.69
CA HIS A 386 -17.55 23.20 -10.26
C HIS A 386 -17.80 24.56 -9.57
N GLY A 387 -17.35 25.66 -10.19
CA GLY A 387 -17.54 27.03 -9.69
C GLY A 387 -18.98 27.57 -9.73
N ASP A 388 -19.90 26.95 -10.48
CA ASP A 388 -21.30 27.40 -10.67
C ASP A 388 -22.29 26.61 -9.77
N ARG A 389 -21.78 25.92 -8.74
CA ARG A 389 -22.55 25.06 -7.81
C ARG A 389 -22.94 25.81 -6.53
N PRO A 390 -24.19 26.32 -6.42
CA PRO A 390 -24.65 26.99 -5.20
C PRO A 390 -24.67 26.02 -4.01
N VAL A 391 -24.46 26.58 -2.81
CA VAL A 391 -24.41 25.86 -1.53
C VAL A 391 -25.41 26.49 -0.56
N THR A 392 -26.39 25.71 -0.13
CA THR A 392 -27.43 26.05 0.83
C THR A 392 -27.11 25.42 2.20
N PHE A 393 -27.43 26.11 3.29
CA PHE A 393 -27.37 25.56 4.65
C PHE A 393 -28.77 25.10 5.07
N LEU A 394 -28.91 23.81 5.40
CA LEU A 394 -30.22 23.22 5.74
C LEU A 394 -30.41 23.08 7.26
N ALA A 395 -29.38 22.59 7.95
CA ALA A 395 -29.39 22.38 9.39
C ALA A 395 -27.96 22.52 9.96
N ILE A 396 -27.82 22.49 11.29
CA ILE A 396 -26.52 22.44 11.93
C ILE A 396 -25.83 21.13 11.49
N GLY A 397 -24.70 21.26 10.79
CA GLY A 397 -23.95 20.12 10.26
C GLY A 397 -24.41 19.59 8.90
N ILE A 398 -25.39 20.22 8.23
CA ILE A 398 -25.89 19.78 6.91
C ILE A 398 -25.93 20.92 5.90
N THR A 399 -25.16 20.77 4.82
CA THR A 399 -25.22 21.62 3.62
C THR A 399 -25.77 20.86 2.42
N ILE A 400 -26.37 21.60 1.48
CA ILE A 400 -26.90 21.12 0.20
C ILE A 400 -26.12 21.82 -0.93
N GLN A 401 -25.40 21.08 -1.78
CA GLN A 401 -24.69 21.65 -2.95
C GLN A 401 -25.23 21.09 -4.27
N VAL A 402 -25.68 21.96 -5.19
CA VAL A 402 -26.24 21.52 -6.49
C VAL A 402 -25.14 21.05 -7.44
N VAL A 403 -25.33 19.91 -8.10
CA VAL A 403 -24.39 19.34 -9.09
C VAL A 403 -25.03 19.24 -10.48
N ILE A 404 -26.30 18.87 -10.56
CA ILE A 404 -27.02 18.65 -11.84
C ILE A 404 -28.38 19.37 -11.80
N ASP A 405 -28.72 20.11 -12.85
CA ASP A 405 -30.05 20.68 -13.06
C ASP A 405 -30.96 19.70 -13.80
N LEU A 406 -32.23 19.60 -13.40
CA LEU A 406 -33.25 18.76 -14.04
C LEU A 406 -34.34 19.64 -14.68
N ALA A 407 -34.85 19.25 -15.85
CA ALA A 407 -35.83 20.04 -16.60
C ALA A 407 -37.23 20.15 -15.94
N ASP A 408 -37.49 19.42 -14.86
CA ASP A 408 -38.71 19.57 -14.03
C ASP A 408 -38.55 20.58 -12.87
N GLY A 409 -37.44 21.33 -12.86
CA GLY A 409 -37.11 22.35 -11.88
C GLY A 409 -36.52 21.82 -10.57
N ARG A 410 -36.21 20.52 -10.47
CA ARG A 410 -35.37 19.98 -9.39
C ARG A 410 -33.88 20.01 -9.76
N HIS A 411 -33.04 19.72 -8.78
CA HIS A 411 -31.61 19.54 -8.93
C HIS A 411 -31.18 18.22 -8.28
N ILE A 412 -30.20 17.52 -8.85
CA ILE A 412 -29.42 16.53 -8.09
C ILE A 412 -28.38 17.31 -7.29
N ALA A 413 -28.42 17.14 -5.96
CA ALA A 413 -27.59 17.87 -5.01
C ALA A 413 -26.94 16.94 -3.97
N LEU A 414 -25.87 17.43 -3.36
CA LEU A 414 -25.09 16.78 -2.31
C LEU A 414 -25.62 17.19 -0.95
N ALA A 415 -26.22 16.28 -0.18
CA ALA A 415 -26.43 16.46 1.24
C ALA A 415 -25.17 16.02 1.99
N ILE A 416 -24.40 16.99 2.51
CA ILE A 416 -23.14 16.76 3.21
C ILE A 416 -23.39 16.85 4.72
N LYS A 417 -23.36 15.70 5.41
CA LYS A 417 -23.51 15.61 6.87
C LYS A 417 -22.14 15.60 7.57
N ASP A 418 -22.01 16.42 8.60
CA ASP A 418 -20.85 16.54 9.50
C ASP A 418 -19.50 16.75 8.78
N TYR A 419 -19.53 17.40 7.61
CA TYR A 419 -18.38 17.60 6.71
C TYR A 419 -17.67 16.30 6.27
N ALA A 420 -18.32 15.13 6.42
CA ALA A 420 -17.67 13.83 6.27
C ALA A 420 -18.47 12.83 5.42
N THR A 421 -19.81 12.83 5.51
CA THR A 421 -20.65 11.87 4.78
C THR A 421 -21.47 12.59 3.72
N VAL A 422 -21.44 12.10 2.48
CA VAL A 422 -22.11 12.74 1.34
C VAL A 422 -23.18 11.82 0.76
N TYR A 423 -24.40 12.35 0.63
CA TYR A 423 -25.55 11.67 0.03
C TYR A 423 -26.06 12.45 -1.19
N TYR A 424 -26.62 11.76 -2.17
CA TYR A 424 -27.26 12.39 -3.34
C TYR A 424 -28.76 12.51 -3.12
N VAL A 425 -29.33 13.69 -3.39
CA VAL A 425 -30.77 13.98 -3.25
C VAL A 425 -31.32 14.67 -4.50
N ALA A 426 -32.63 14.58 -4.75
CA ALA A 426 -33.31 15.37 -5.79
C ALA A 426 -34.27 16.39 -5.16
N CYS A 427 -33.90 17.68 -5.18
CA CYS A 427 -34.64 18.74 -4.49
C CYS A 427 -34.71 20.05 -5.28
N ARG A 428 -35.66 20.92 -4.93
CA ARG A 428 -35.74 22.32 -5.36
C ARG A 428 -35.07 23.25 -4.37
N ILE A 429 -34.45 24.30 -4.89
CA ILE A 429 -33.87 25.40 -4.10
C ILE A 429 -34.49 26.71 -4.63
N ASP A 430 -34.89 27.61 -3.73
CA ASP A 430 -35.34 28.96 -4.06
C ASP A 430 -34.42 29.97 -3.37
N GLY A 431 -33.73 30.79 -4.18
CA GLY A 431 -32.59 31.59 -3.71
C GLY A 431 -31.50 30.71 -3.09
N ASP A 432 -31.27 30.88 -1.79
CA ASP A 432 -30.29 30.14 -0.99
C ASP A 432 -30.94 29.09 -0.05
N GLU A 433 -32.26 28.85 -0.12
CA GLU A 433 -33.02 27.97 0.80
C GLU A 433 -33.62 26.74 0.08
N LEU A 434 -33.76 25.61 0.82
CA LEU A 434 -34.43 24.40 0.34
C LEU A 434 -35.94 24.63 0.22
N ALA A 435 -36.51 24.45 -0.97
CA ALA A 435 -37.92 24.76 -1.26
C ALA A 435 -38.89 23.57 -1.12
N ASP A 436 -38.38 22.33 -1.18
CA ASP A 436 -39.17 21.12 -0.89
C ASP A 436 -39.08 20.74 0.61
N ASP A 437 -40.10 20.05 1.15
CA ASP A 437 -40.06 19.54 2.53
C ASP A 437 -39.04 18.38 2.65
N PRO A 438 -38.12 18.37 3.63
CA PRO A 438 -37.12 17.31 3.80
C PRO A 438 -37.70 15.88 3.94
N ARG A 439 -38.99 15.74 4.29
CA ARG A 439 -39.68 14.44 4.37
C ARG A 439 -40.07 13.90 2.99
N ASP A 440 -40.23 14.77 2.00
CA ASP A 440 -40.59 14.41 0.64
C ASP A 440 -39.35 14.23 -0.25
N VAL A 441 -38.27 15.00 0.01
CA VAL A 441 -36.99 14.92 -0.73
C VAL A 441 -36.36 13.52 -0.65
N PRO A 442 -36.21 12.81 -1.77
CA PRO A 442 -35.60 11.47 -1.83
C PRO A 442 -34.08 11.50 -1.76
N VAL A 443 -33.50 10.46 -1.14
CA VAL A 443 -32.07 10.17 -1.07
C VAL A 443 -31.74 8.96 -1.96
N TYR A 444 -30.66 9.03 -2.74
CA TYR A 444 -30.24 8.03 -3.73
C TYR A 444 -28.91 7.36 -3.39
N GLY A 445 -28.63 7.16 -2.10
CA GLY A 445 -27.34 6.67 -1.62
C GLY A 445 -26.19 7.69 -1.75
N THR A 446 -24.96 7.17 -1.86
CA THR A 446 -23.71 7.93 -1.66
C THR A 446 -22.73 7.90 -2.85
N SER A 447 -23.11 7.26 -3.98
CA SER A 447 -22.27 7.17 -5.19
C SER A 447 -22.89 7.90 -6.38
N LEU A 448 -22.14 8.84 -6.94
CA LEU A 448 -22.48 9.53 -8.19
C LEU A 448 -22.29 8.61 -9.41
N ALA A 449 -21.36 7.65 -9.33
CA ALA A 449 -21.13 6.71 -10.42
C ALA A 449 -22.38 5.85 -10.65
N ILE A 450 -22.94 5.27 -9.58
CA ILE A 450 -24.19 4.49 -9.63
C ILE A 450 -25.37 5.36 -10.10
N LEU A 451 -25.47 6.60 -9.60
CA LEU A 451 -26.55 7.53 -9.97
C LEU A 451 -26.51 7.89 -11.47
N LEU A 452 -25.33 8.21 -12.00
CA LEU A 452 -25.15 8.56 -13.42
C LEU A 452 -25.28 7.33 -14.34
N GLU A 453 -24.80 6.15 -13.95
CA GLU A 453 -24.99 4.93 -14.74
C GLU A 453 -26.48 4.58 -14.85
N ALA A 454 -27.22 4.53 -13.74
CA ALA A 454 -28.66 4.28 -13.75
C ALA A 454 -29.42 5.33 -14.57
N ALA A 455 -29.06 6.61 -14.44
CA ALA A 455 -29.62 7.67 -15.27
C ALA A 455 -29.36 7.43 -16.77
N MET A 456 -28.15 6.99 -17.16
CA MET A 456 -27.82 6.69 -18.56
C MET A 456 -28.50 5.43 -19.10
N ASP A 457 -28.78 4.43 -18.25
CA ASP A 457 -29.49 3.21 -18.65
C ASP A 457 -31.01 3.38 -18.74
N PHE A 458 -31.59 4.25 -17.90
CA PHE A 458 -33.04 4.47 -17.81
C PHE A 458 -33.50 5.86 -18.31
N GLY A 459 -32.65 6.58 -19.04
CA GLY A 459 -33.01 7.86 -19.69
C GLY A 459 -33.35 9.00 -18.72
N GLY A 460 -32.71 9.01 -17.55
CA GLY A 460 -32.94 9.98 -16.48
C GLY A 460 -33.89 9.53 -15.37
N ASP A 461 -34.48 8.33 -15.43
CA ASP A 461 -35.23 7.76 -14.30
C ASP A 461 -34.30 7.07 -13.28
N ILE A 462 -34.12 7.70 -12.13
CA ILE A 462 -33.36 7.17 -10.98
C ILE A 462 -34.26 6.74 -9.81
N SER A 463 -35.57 6.61 -10.01
CA SER A 463 -36.53 6.26 -8.93
C SER A 463 -36.24 4.91 -8.28
N SER A 464 -35.62 3.98 -9.01
CA SER A 464 -35.14 2.67 -8.53
C SER A 464 -34.00 2.75 -7.50
N LEU A 465 -33.32 3.90 -7.38
CA LEU A 465 -32.21 4.13 -6.44
C LEU A 465 -32.65 4.76 -5.11
N GLU A 466 -33.93 5.06 -4.87
CA GLU A 466 -34.36 5.74 -3.65
C GLU A 466 -34.13 4.87 -2.39
N THR A 467 -33.22 5.31 -1.52
CA THR A 467 -32.80 4.61 -0.28
C THR A 467 -33.45 5.15 1.00
N GLY A 468 -34.07 6.33 0.96
CA GLY A 468 -34.62 7.03 2.13
C GLY A 468 -35.00 8.48 1.84
N LYS A 469 -35.26 9.27 2.87
CA LYS A 469 -35.64 10.69 2.78
C LYS A 469 -34.61 11.60 3.46
N LEU A 470 -34.55 12.86 3.04
CA LEU A 470 -33.58 13.83 3.59
C LEU A 470 -33.79 14.09 5.09
N THR A 471 -35.03 13.98 5.60
CA THR A 471 -35.32 13.96 7.05
C THR A 471 -34.54 12.89 7.80
N ASP A 472 -34.32 11.70 7.23
CA ASP A 472 -33.59 10.60 7.88
C ASP A 472 -32.10 10.94 8.11
N LEU A 473 -31.62 12.04 7.52
CA LEU A 473 -30.27 12.56 7.67
C LEU A 473 -30.20 13.74 8.66
N ILE A 474 -31.32 14.33 9.08
CA ILE A 474 -31.36 15.56 9.90
C ILE A 474 -31.29 15.29 11.42
N ASP A 475 -31.66 14.07 11.85
CA ASP A 475 -31.59 13.61 13.26
C ASP A 475 -30.16 13.28 13.76
#